data_AF-A0A9Q9C2L0-F1
#
_entry.id   AF-A0A9Q9C2L0-F1
#
_cell.length_a   1.000
_cell.length_b   1.000
_cell.length_c   1.000
_cell.angle_alpha   90.00
_cell.angle_beta   90.00
_cell.angle_gamma   90.00
#
_symmetry.space_group_name_H-M   'P 1'
#
loop_
_entity.id
_entity.type
_entity.pdbx_description
1 polymer ?
#
loop_
_entity_poly.entity_id
_entity_poly.type
_entity_poly.pdbx_seq_one_letter_code
_entity_poly.pdbx_strand_id
1 'polypeptide(L)'
;MNTLFTEDFNGEIHKVLKKYCGRGLSLMISGGSLLQCLDDERYTGLDTSKWKIFYSDERVDQSHLNYTASLGFISKINGEVHRIDTSRPLNEAVRMYSAELVDIDICFLGIGGDGHICSLPPGCKELSSNDYVVALEGGFSVSPKRVSITPRFINEKIKELYFVVPNSKKKGVCCPDGSITRKITRGFSVILEK
;
A
#
# COMPACT_ATOMS: atom_id res chain seq x y z
N MET A 1 1.72 8.51 16.46
CA MET A 1 1.43 7.11 16.10
C MET A 1 0.29 6.64 16.98
N ASN A 2 -0.79 6.15 16.39
CA ASN A 2 -1.88 5.51 17.12
C ASN A 2 -1.82 4.01 16.87
N THR A 3 -2.13 3.18 17.88
CA THR A 3 -2.16 1.72 17.73
C THR A 3 -3.56 1.21 17.98
N LEU A 4 -4.06 0.38 17.06
CA LEU A 4 -5.32 -0.34 17.16
C LEU A 4 -5.01 -1.84 17.20
N PHE A 5 -5.63 -2.56 18.12
CA PHE A 5 -5.55 -4.02 18.17
C PHE A 5 -6.87 -4.62 17.70
N THR A 6 -6.80 -5.65 16.84
CA THR A 6 -8.00 -6.31 16.31
C THR A 6 -7.78 -7.81 16.14
N GLU A 7 -8.89 -8.54 16.21
CA GLU A 7 -9.00 -9.95 15.77
C GLU A 7 -9.68 -10.04 14.38
N ASP A 8 -10.35 -8.97 13.92
CA ASP A 8 -11.02 -8.85 12.60
C ASP A 8 -10.39 -7.69 11.81
N PHE A 9 -9.28 -7.98 11.11
CA PHE A 9 -8.61 -6.99 10.26
C PHE A 9 -9.51 -6.52 9.12
N ASN A 10 -10.22 -7.45 8.48
CA ASN A 10 -11.10 -7.18 7.36
C ASN A 10 -12.18 -6.16 7.78
N GLY A 11 -12.74 -6.32 8.98
CA GLY A 11 -13.77 -5.44 9.51
C GLY A 11 -13.26 -4.07 9.89
N GLU A 12 -12.06 -3.96 10.45
CA GLU A 12 -11.46 -2.66 10.73
C GLU A 12 -11.18 -1.88 9.44
N ILE A 13 -10.65 -2.53 8.42
CA ILE A 13 -10.43 -1.90 7.11
C ILE A 13 -11.77 -1.51 6.47
N HIS A 14 -12.76 -2.42 6.48
CA HIS A 14 -14.10 -2.14 5.95
C HIS A 14 -14.77 -0.97 6.65
N LYS A 15 -14.67 -0.85 7.98
CA LYS A 15 -15.20 0.28 8.75
C LYS A 15 -14.62 1.62 8.31
N VAL A 16 -13.35 1.67 7.93
CA VAL A 16 -12.71 2.87 7.37
C VAL A 16 -13.28 3.17 6.00
N LEU A 17 -13.27 2.17 5.10
CA LEU A 17 -13.63 2.35 3.70
C LEU A 17 -15.13 2.60 3.47
N LYS A 18 -16.02 1.98 4.24
CA LYS A 18 -17.47 2.14 4.07
C LYS A 18 -17.97 3.58 4.26
N LYS A 19 -17.20 4.43 4.93
CA LYS A 19 -17.48 5.87 5.07
C LYS A 19 -17.51 6.61 3.73
N TYR A 20 -16.90 6.00 2.70
CA TYR A 20 -16.82 6.52 1.34
C TYR A 20 -17.83 5.86 0.38
N CYS A 21 -18.79 5.07 0.87
CA CYS A 21 -19.89 4.55 0.05
C CYS A 21 -20.66 5.72 -0.61
N GLY A 22 -20.78 5.71 -1.94
CA GLY A 22 -21.40 6.75 -2.76
C GLY A 22 -20.59 8.05 -2.92
N ARG A 23 -19.37 8.08 -2.37
CA ARG A 23 -18.48 9.25 -2.33
C ARG A 23 -17.17 8.96 -3.08
N GLY A 24 -16.48 10.03 -3.49
CA GLY A 24 -15.15 9.91 -4.08
C GLY A 24 -14.15 9.43 -3.04
N LEU A 25 -13.29 8.48 -3.44
CA LEU A 25 -12.20 7.98 -2.63
C LEU A 25 -10.98 7.71 -3.51
N SER A 26 -9.83 8.24 -3.12
CA SER A 26 -8.52 7.82 -3.63
C SER A 26 -7.88 6.88 -2.61
N LEU A 27 -7.85 5.58 -2.94
CA LEU A 27 -7.37 4.51 -2.06
C LEU A 27 -6.04 3.96 -2.58
N MET A 28 -5.00 4.01 -1.77
CA MET A 28 -3.72 3.38 -2.06
C MET A 28 -3.52 2.13 -1.21
N ILE A 29 -3.15 1.01 -1.84
CA ILE A 29 -2.94 -0.27 -1.17
C ILE A 29 -1.53 -0.82 -1.45
N SER A 30 -0.96 -1.55 -0.50
CA SER A 30 0.23 -2.39 -0.73
C SER A 30 -0.15 -3.83 -1.04
N GLY A 31 0.86 -4.61 -1.41
CA GLY A 31 0.74 -6.07 -1.55
C GLY A 31 0.64 -6.87 -0.25
N GLY A 32 0.86 -8.18 -0.40
CA GLY A 32 1.06 -9.11 0.71
C GLY A 32 -0.24 -9.46 1.44
N SER A 33 -0.12 -9.75 2.74
CA SER A 33 -1.26 -10.19 3.57
C SER A 33 -2.37 -9.14 3.70
N LEU A 34 -2.10 -7.86 3.41
CA LEU A 34 -3.11 -6.82 3.34
C LEU A 34 -4.19 -7.15 2.28
N LEU A 35 -3.79 -7.71 1.14
CA LEU A 35 -4.74 -8.02 0.05
C LEU A 35 -5.77 -9.07 0.47
N GLN A 36 -5.37 -10.02 1.33
CA GLN A 36 -6.29 -11.00 1.92
C GLN A 36 -7.28 -10.34 2.89
N CYS A 37 -6.87 -9.29 3.60
CA CYS A 37 -7.77 -8.55 4.47
C CYS A 37 -8.76 -7.66 3.70
N LEU A 38 -8.40 -7.26 2.48
CA LEU A 38 -9.27 -6.51 1.57
C LEU A 38 -10.23 -7.42 0.79
N ASP A 39 -9.91 -8.70 0.65
CA ASP A 39 -10.77 -9.67 -0.02
C ASP A 39 -11.94 -10.07 0.89
N ASP A 40 -13.00 -9.26 0.90
CA ASP A 40 -14.12 -9.40 1.84
C ASP A 40 -15.48 -9.09 1.18
N GLU A 41 -16.48 -9.94 1.43
CA GLU A 41 -17.83 -9.82 0.83
C GLU A 41 -18.57 -8.54 1.23
N ARG A 42 -18.18 -7.87 2.31
CA ARG A 42 -18.82 -6.62 2.75
C ARG A 42 -18.62 -5.47 1.74
N TYR A 43 -17.73 -5.60 0.76
CA TYR A 43 -17.57 -4.62 -0.31
C TYR A 43 -18.66 -4.71 -1.40
N THR A 44 -19.22 -5.91 -1.63
CA THR A 44 -20.22 -6.16 -2.70
C THR A 44 -21.49 -5.29 -2.57
N GLY A 45 -21.82 -4.83 -1.36
CA GLY A 45 -22.96 -3.96 -1.09
C GLY A 45 -22.67 -2.44 -1.12
N LEU A 46 -21.44 -2.02 -1.42
CA LEU A 46 -21.05 -0.61 -1.40
C LEU A 46 -21.11 0.01 -2.80
N ASP A 47 -21.61 1.25 -2.89
CA ASP A 47 -21.39 2.08 -4.07
C ASP A 47 -19.95 2.59 -4.06
N THR A 48 -19.12 1.94 -4.87
CA THR A 48 -17.69 2.21 -5.05
C THR A 48 -17.38 2.82 -6.43
N SER A 49 -18.40 3.24 -7.18
CA SER A 49 -18.28 3.74 -8.56
C SER A 49 -17.39 4.99 -8.71
N LYS A 50 -17.13 5.70 -7.62
CA LYS A 50 -16.29 6.91 -7.57
C LYS A 50 -14.92 6.66 -6.92
N TRP A 51 -14.59 5.41 -6.62
CA TRP A 51 -13.32 5.07 -6.01
C TRP A 51 -12.23 4.97 -7.09
N LYS A 52 -11.02 5.40 -6.75
CA LYS A 52 -9.80 5.26 -7.55
C LYS A 52 -8.79 4.48 -6.72
N ILE A 53 -8.34 3.34 -7.23
CA ILE A 53 -7.44 2.42 -6.54
C ILE A 53 -6.04 2.54 -7.10
N PHE A 54 -5.07 2.78 -6.23
CA PHE A 54 -3.65 2.94 -6.53
C PHE A 54 -2.84 1.89 -5.75
N TYR A 55 -1.66 1.55 -6.27
CA TYR A 55 -0.69 0.69 -5.60
C TYR A 55 0.49 1.49 -5.07
N SER A 56 0.93 1.15 -3.86
CA SER A 56 2.12 1.77 -3.25
C SER A 56 3.43 1.22 -3.82
N ASP A 57 3.42 -0.01 -4.32
CA ASP A 57 4.55 -0.65 -4.96
C ASP A 57 4.08 -1.76 -5.92
N GLU A 58 4.97 -2.19 -6.82
CA GLU A 58 4.73 -3.33 -7.71
C GLU A 58 6.02 -4.03 -8.11
N ARG A 59 5.90 -5.34 -8.37
CA ARG A 59 6.97 -6.25 -8.78
C ARG A 59 7.13 -6.20 -10.29
N VAL A 60 8.34 -6.40 -10.80
CA VAL A 60 8.55 -6.59 -12.25
C VAL A 60 8.16 -8.00 -12.69
N ASP A 61 8.24 -8.98 -11.79
CA ASP A 61 7.80 -10.34 -12.07
C ASP A 61 6.28 -10.40 -12.28
N GLN A 62 5.87 -10.59 -13.54
CA GLN A 62 4.47 -10.60 -13.96
C GLN A 62 3.65 -11.76 -13.37
N SER A 63 4.31 -12.80 -12.83
CA SER A 63 3.64 -13.91 -12.14
C SER A 63 3.29 -13.59 -10.68
N HIS A 64 3.86 -12.52 -10.12
CA HIS A 64 3.73 -12.15 -8.71
C HIS A 64 3.28 -10.69 -8.51
N LEU A 65 2.43 -10.17 -9.40
CA LEU A 65 1.91 -8.80 -9.31
C LEU A 65 0.97 -8.61 -8.11
N ASN A 66 1.09 -7.47 -7.44
CA ASN A 66 0.13 -6.96 -6.48
C ASN A 66 -1.25 -6.79 -7.13
N TYR A 67 -1.30 -6.31 -8.37
CA TYR A 67 -2.56 -6.21 -9.11
C TYR A 67 -3.29 -7.55 -9.19
N THR A 68 -2.64 -8.60 -9.69
CA THR A 68 -3.24 -9.93 -9.84
C THR A 68 -3.66 -10.50 -8.48
N ALA A 69 -2.83 -10.33 -7.44
CA ALA A 69 -3.14 -10.77 -6.09
C ALA A 69 -4.32 -10.01 -5.46
N SER A 70 -4.65 -8.81 -5.94
CA SER A 70 -5.74 -7.99 -5.42
C SER A 70 -7.10 -8.26 -6.07
N LEU A 71 -7.18 -9.14 -7.08
CA LEU A 71 -8.43 -9.38 -7.82
C LEU A 71 -9.60 -9.86 -6.97
N GLY A 72 -9.35 -10.52 -5.84
CA GLY A 72 -10.40 -10.87 -4.86
C GLY A 72 -11.14 -9.64 -4.32
N PHE A 73 -10.41 -8.55 -4.05
CA PHE A 73 -10.98 -7.25 -3.68
C PHE A 73 -11.52 -6.49 -4.90
N ILE A 74 -10.73 -6.39 -5.97
CA ILE A 74 -11.09 -5.59 -7.15
C ILE A 74 -12.39 -6.09 -7.81
N SER A 75 -12.63 -7.40 -7.83
CA SER A 75 -13.86 -7.98 -8.39
C SER A 75 -15.14 -7.65 -7.60
N LYS A 76 -15.01 -7.14 -6.37
CA LYS A 76 -16.13 -6.77 -5.48
C LYS A 76 -16.45 -5.27 -5.49
N ILE A 77 -15.70 -4.48 -6.26
CA ILE A 77 -15.88 -3.03 -6.36
C ILE A 77 -16.03 -2.60 -7.83
N ASN A 78 -16.55 -1.40 -8.04
CA ASN A 78 -16.74 -0.77 -9.35
C ASN A 78 -15.85 0.47 -9.54
N GLY A 79 -14.74 0.54 -8.80
CA GLY A 79 -13.80 1.67 -8.85
C GLY A 79 -12.83 1.59 -10.04
N GLU A 80 -12.25 2.73 -10.39
CA GLU A 80 -11.17 2.84 -11.38
C GLU A 80 -9.85 2.32 -10.77
N VAL A 81 -9.10 1.50 -11.49
CA VAL A 81 -7.85 0.89 -10.99
C VAL A 81 -6.66 1.43 -11.77
N HIS A 82 -5.77 2.14 -11.08
CA HIS A 82 -4.52 2.69 -11.58
C HIS A 82 -3.36 1.76 -11.23
N ARG A 83 -2.95 0.95 -12.20
CA ARG A 83 -1.88 -0.05 -12.04
C ARG A 83 -0.51 0.58 -12.27
N ILE A 84 0.50 0.04 -11.59
CA ILE A 84 1.89 0.27 -11.97
C ILE A 84 2.25 -0.72 -13.09
N ASP A 85 2.35 -0.24 -14.34
CA ASP A 85 2.67 -1.11 -15.48
C ASP A 85 4.16 -1.45 -15.55
N THR A 86 4.55 -2.48 -14.80
CA THR A 86 5.93 -2.99 -14.74
C THR A 86 6.29 -3.94 -15.90
N SER A 87 5.39 -4.15 -16.87
CA SER A 87 5.71 -4.87 -18.11
C SER A 87 6.60 -4.03 -19.06
N ARG A 88 6.65 -2.72 -18.82
CA ARG A 88 7.44 -1.72 -19.56
C ARG A 88 8.83 -1.54 -18.96
N PRO A 89 9.75 -0.87 -19.68
CA PRO A 89 11.00 -0.39 -19.09
C PRO A 89 10.73 0.42 -17.81
N LEU A 90 11.49 0.15 -16.74
CA LEU A 90 11.23 0.68 -15.41
C LEU A 90 11.18 2.22 -15.35
N ASN A 91 12.01 2.90 -16.14
CA ASN A 91 11.99 4.36 -16.26
C ASN A 91 10.67 4.88 -16.84
N GLU A 92 10.04 4.14 -17.75
CA GLU A 92 8.71 4.48 -18.25
C GLU A 92 7.63 4.17 -17.23
N ALA A 93 7.68 3.01 -16.57
CA ALA A 93 6.74 2.63 -15.52
C ALA A 93 6.71 3.69 -14.40
N VAL A 94 7.88 4.14 -13.94
CA VAL A 94 8.03 5.21 -12.94
C VAL A 94 7.44 6.53 -13.44
N ARG A 95 7.81 6.97 -14.65
CA ARG A 95 7.37 8.25 -15.22
C ARG A 95 5.85 8.28 -15.42
N MET A 96 5.29 7.23 -16.00
CA MET A 96 3.86 7.13 -16.28
C MET A 96 3.07 7.09 -14.99
N TYR A 97 3.45 6.22 -14.05
CA TYR A 97 2.72 6.11 -12.80
C TYR A 97 2.81 7.41 -11.98
N SER A 98 3.98 8.05 -11.93
CA SER A 98 4.12 9.34 -11.26
C SER A 98 3.25 10.45 -11.85
N ALA A 99 2.89 10.38 -13.13
CA ALA A 99 2.00 11.34 -13.78
C ALA A 99 0.52 11.08 -13.50
N GLU A 100 0.16 9.84 -13.15
CA GLU A 100 -1.22 9.45 -12.79
C GLU A 100 -1.55 9.68 -11.30
N LEU A 101 -0.52 9.79 -10.45
CA LEU A 101 -0.70 9.95 -9.01
C LEU A 101 -1.41 11.26 -8.65
N VAL A 102 -2.35 11.15 -7.72
CA VAL A 102 -3.12 12.24 -7.13
C VAL A 102 -2.90 12.29 -5.62
N ASP A 103 -3.48 13.27 -4.94
CA ASP A 103 -3.60 13.26 -3.48
C ASP A 103 -4.44 12.03 -3.06
N ILE A 104 -3.99 11.30 -2.04
CA ILE A 104 -4.55 10.04 -1.58
C ILE A 104 -5.28 10.24 -0.25
N ASP A 105 -6.57 9.89 -0.21
CA ASP A 105 -7.39 9.98 0.98
C ASP A 105 -6.96 8.95 2.03
N ILE A 106 -6.87 7.68 1.64
CA ILE A 106 -6.53 6.56 2.53
C ILE A 106 -5.40 5.74 1.92
N CYS A 107 -4.35 5.49 2.70
CA CYS A 107 -3.29 4.57 2.32
C CYS A 107 -3.16 3.43 3.34
N PHE A 108 -3.31 2.19 2.86
CA PHE A 108 -3.04 0.98 3.63
C PHE A 108 -1.71 0.36 3.18
N LEU A 109 -0.76 0.25 4.10
CA LEU A 109 0.53 -0.38 3.89
C LEU A 109 0.73 -1.57 4.82
N GLY A 110 1.36 -2.64 4.33
CA GLY A 110 1.91 -3.69 5.18
C GLY A 110 3.23 -3.27 5.83
N ILE A 111 3.65 -4.05 6.83
CA ILE A 111 5.01 -4.00 7.40
C ILE A 111 5.63 -5.40 7.24
N GLY A 112 6.82 -5.44 6.62
CA GLY A 112 7.63 -6.65 6.49
C GLY A 112 8.27 -7.08 7.81
N GLY A 113 8.76 -8.32 7.90
CA GLY A 113 9.36 -8.85 9.12
C GLY A 113 10.67 -8.16 9.55
N ASP A 114 11.34 -7.49 8.60
CA ASP A 114 12.50 -6.61 8.82
C ASP A 114 12.10 -5.13 9.03
N GLY A 115 10.80 -4.81 9.07
CA GLY A 115 10.29 -3.46 9.20
C GLY A 115 10.17 -2.68 7.88
N HIS A 116 10.42 -3.29 6.72
CA HIS A 116 10.23 -2.61 5.43
C HIS A 116 8.77 -2.22 5.19
N ILE A 117 8.57 -1.20 4.35
CA ILE A 117 7.26 -0.78 3.83
C ILE A 117 7.33 -0.70 2.32
N CYS A 118 6.20 -0.80 1.62
CA CYS A 118 6.17 -0.78 0.15
C CYS A 118 7.24 -1.77 -0.39
N SER A 119 8.12 -1.29 -1.27
CA SER A 119 9.35 -1.98 -1.65
C SER A 119 10.60 -1.25 -1.15
N LEU A 120 10.57 -0.64 0.04
CA LEU A 120 11.66 0.14 0.64
C LEU A 120 12.22 -0.58 1.89
N PRO A 121 13.33 -1.33 1.76
CA PRO A 121 14.01 -1.94 2.90
C PRO A 121 14.55 -0.90 3.90
N PRO A 122 14.81 -1.31 5.16
CA PRO A 122 15.51 -0.49 6.13
C PRO A 122 16.81 0.11 5.57
N GLY A 123 16.98 1.42 5.71
CA GLY A 123 18.21 2.13 5.36
C GLY A 123 18.49 2.28 3.85
N CYS A 124 17.57 1.89 2.96
CA CYS A 124 17.80 2.04 1.53
C CYS A 124 17.91 3.53 1.10
N LYS A 125 18.67 3.80 0.04
CA LYS A 125 18.94 5.17 -0.44
C LYS A 125 17.65 5.88 -0.91
N GLU A 126 16.70 5.11 -1.41
CA GLU A 126 15.41 5.56 -1.92
C GLU A 126 14.55 6.24 -0.84
N LEU A 127 14.81 5.98 0.44
CA LEU A 127 14.18 6.69 1.56
C LEU A 127 14.48 8.19 1.56
N SER A 128 15.52 8.63 0.86
CA SER A 128 15.89 10.04 0.70
C SER A 128 15.66 10.56 -0.72
N SER A 129 14.91 9.83 -1.55
CA SER A 129 14.59 10.28 -2.91
C SER A 129 13.72 11.53 -2.88
N ASN A 130 14.01 12.44 -3.81
CA ASN A 130 13.16 13.58 -4.10
C ASN A 130 12.05 13.22 -5.10
N ASP A 131 12.02 12.03 -5.68
CA ASP A 131 10.93 11.64 -6.58
C ASP A 131 9.74 11.08 -5.79
N TYR A 132 8.53 11.13 -6.35
CA TYR A 132 7.37 10.47 -5.74
C TYR A 132 7.36 8.96 -5.95
N VAL A 133 7.92 8.51 -7.07
CA VAL A 133 7.99 7.11 -7.47
C VAL A 133 9.42 6.81 -7.87
N VAL A 134 9.93 5.65 -7.46
CA VAL A 134 11.27 5.18 -7.79
C VAL A 134 11.21 3.76 -8.31
N ALA A 135 12.14 3.42 -9.20
CA ALA A 135 12.49 2.04 -9.48
C ALA A 135 13.69 1.67 -8.63
N LEU A 136 13.70 0.46 -8.07
CA LEU A 136 14.81 -0.03 -7.29
C LEU A 136 15.05 -1.52 -7.49
N GLU A 137 16.27 -1.92 -7.15
CA GLU A 137 16.72 -3.30 -7.19
C GLU A 137 17.34 -3.67 -5.84
N GLY A 138 17.00 -4.84 -5.31
CA GLY A 138 17.47 -5.27 -4.00
C GLY A 138 17.34 -6.78 -3.77
N GLY A 139 17.74 -7.22 -2.57
CA GLY A 139 17.70 -8.62 -2.12
C GLY A 139 16.31 -9.15 -1.81
N PHE A 140 15.31 -8.84 -2.64
CA PHE A 140 13.95 -9.34 -2.47
C PHE A 140 13.86 -10.80 -2.94
N SER A 141 13.28 -11.67 -2.12
CA SER A 141 13.21 -13.10 -2.39
C SER A 141 12.45 -13.50 -3.66
N VAL A 142 11.46 -12.72 -4.08
CA VAL A 142 10.56 -13.05 -5.20
C VAL A 142 10.90 -12.28 -6.48
N SER A 143 11.09 -10.96 -6.36
CA SER A 143 11.32 -10.10 -7.53
C SER A 143 12.34 -9.03 -7.15
N PRO A 144 13.56 -9.09 -7.69
CA PRO A 144 14.65 -8.20 -7.29
C PRO A 144 14.39 -6.76 -7.72
N LYS A 145 13.69 -6.56 -8.84
CA LYS A 145 13.36 -5.24 -9.38
C LYS A 145 11.91 -4.87 -9.11
N ARG A 146 11.71 -3.65 -8.64
CA ARG A 146 10.41 -3.15 -8.18
C ARG A 146 10.24 -1.67 -8.49
N VAL A 147 9.00 -1.22 -8.49
CA VAL A 147 8.62 0.19 -8.50
C VAL A 147 7.91 0.49 -7.19
N SER A 148 8.19 1.63 -6.55
CA SER A 148 7.66 1.99 -5.24
C SER A 148 7.40 3.48 -5.14
N ILE A 149 6.38 3.89 -4.40
CA ILE A 149 6.28 5.24 -3.88
C ILE A 149 7.41 5.50 -2.87
N THR A 150 7.71 6.76 -2.61
CA THR A 150 8.74 7.20 -1.67
C THR A 150 8.16 7.82 -0.40
N PRO A 151 8.98 8.03 0.65
CA PRO A 151 8.55 8.81 1.81
C PRO A 151 8.14 10.24 1.46
N ARG A 152 8.71 10.84 0.40
CA ARG A 152 8.29 12.15 -0.09
C ARG A 152 6.81 12.13 -0.49
N PHE A 153 6.39 11.15 -1.28
CA PHE A 153 4.98 11.00 -1.67
C PHE A 153 4.09 10.77 -0.44
N ILE A 154 4.50 9.88 0.47
CA ILE A 154 3.76 9.61 1.70
C ILE A 154 3.52 10.90 2.50
N ASN A 155 4.57 11.70 2.66
CA ASN A 155 4.50 12.92 3.45
C ASN A 155 3.70 14.03 2.78
N GLU A 156 3.78 14.18 1.45
CA GLU A 156 3.15 15.31 0.74
C GLU A 156 1.72 15.00 0.30
N LYS A 157 1.42 13.74 -0.04
CA LYS A 157 0.23 13.38 -0.82
C LYS A 157 -0.77 12.49 -0.09
N ILE A 158 -0.40 11.88 1.04
CA ILE A 158 -1.31 10.99 1.79
C ILE A 158 -1.95 11.73 2.95
N LYS A 159 -3.28 11.69 3.00
CA LYS A 159 -4.09 12.29 4.06
C LYS A 159 -4.16 11.40 5.30
N GLU A 160 -4.58 10.14 5.16
CA GLU A 160 -4.63 9.17 6.25
C GLU A 160 -3.77 7.93 5.94
N LEU A 161 -2.79 7.65 6.80
CA LEU A 161 -1.87 6.53 6.66
C LEU A 161 -2.13 5.46 7.73
N TYR A 162 -2.31 4.23 7.27
CA TYR A 162 -2.52 3.04 8.09
C TYR A 162 -1.51 1.96 7.74
N PHE A 163 -0.81 1.47 8.75
CA PHE A 163 -0.06 0.24 8.65
C PHE A 163 -0.93 -0.93 9.12
N VAL A 164 -1.16 -1.91 8.27
CA VAL A 164 -2.00 -3.08 8.55
C VAL A 164 -1.11 -4.31 8.64
N VAL A 165 -0.98 -4.88 9.83
CA VAL A 165 -0.03 -5.97 10.10
C VAL A 165 -0.76 -7.19 10.65
N PRO A 166 -1.49 -7.95 9.80
CA PRO A 166 -1.98 -9.25 10.22
C PRO A 166 -0.81 -10.17 10.54
N ASN A 167 -0.99 -11.03 11.56
CA ASN A 167 0.05 -11.88 12.15
C ASN A 167 1.26 -11.11 12.70
N SER A 168 1.05 -9.90 13.25
CA SER A 168 2.13 -9.07 13.80
C SER A 168 2.93 -9.79 14.89
N LYS A 169 2.29 -10.64 15.69
CA LYS A 169 2.99 -11.42 16.74
C LYS A 169 3.98 -12.39 16.14
N LYS A 170 3.56 -13.15 15.12
CA LYS A 170 4.43 -14.11 14.40
C LYS A 170 5.57 -13.41 13.67
N LYS A 171 5.32 -12.22 13.11
CA LYS A 171 6.34 -11.42 12.42
C LYS A 171 7.30 -10.71 13.38
N GLY A 172 6.92 -10.51 14.64
CA GLY A 172 7.72 -9.77 15.62
C GLY A 172 7.84 -8.27 15.30
N VAL A 173 6.89 -7.70 14.54
CA VAL A 173 6.93 -6.29 14.11
C VAL A 173 5.64 -5.56 14.49
N CYS A 174 5.79 -4.36 15.04
CA CYS A 174 4.68 -3.50 15.46
C CYS A 174 4.72 -2.10 14.86
N CYS A 175 5.80 -1.75 14.16
CA CYS A 175 6.00 -0.48 13.48
C CYS A 175 7.02 -0.65 12.34
N PRO A 176 7.05 0.28 11.36
CA PRO A 176 8.12 0.30 10.37
C PRO A 176 9.48 0.50 11.04
N ASP A 177 10.56 0.09 10.37
CA ASP A 177 11.90 0.27 10.89
C ASP A 177 12.21 1.74 11.24
N GLY A 178 13.12 1.95 12.19
CA GLY A 178 13.55 3.28 12.65
C GLY A 178 14.06 4.19 11.52
N SER A 179 14.75 3.63 10.52
CA SER A 179 15.22 4.38 9.35
C SER A 179 14.08 4.91 8.47
N ILE A 180 12.97 4.19 8.41
CA ILE A 180 11.78 4.52 7.63
C ILE A 180 10.92 5.51 8.42
N THR A 181 10.65 5.22 9.70
CA THR A 181 9.84 6.11 10.56
C THR A 181 10.44 7.51 10.69
N ARG A 182 11.78 7.64 10.73
CA ARG A 182 12.47 8.94 10.69
C ARG A 182 12.22 9.75 9.42
N LYS A 183 11.79 9.11 8.33
CA LYS A 183 11.49 9.72 7.04
C LYS A 183 9.99 9.98 6.83
N ILE A 184 9.12 9.43 7.67
CA ILE A 184 7.68 9.67 7.64
C ILE A 184 7.33 10.73 8.68
N THR A 185 6.95 11.92 8.22
CA THR A 185 6.54 13.04 9.08
C THR A 185 5.03 13.11 9.27
N ARG A 186 4.27 12.37 8.46
CA ARG A 186 2.80 12.25 8.56
C ARG A 186 2.42 11.41 9.79
N GLY A 187 1.35 11.82 10.47
CA GLY A 187 0.73 10.98 11.51
C GLY A 187 0.16 9.70 10.90
N PHE A 188 0.41 8.55 11.54
CA PHE A 188 -0.10 7.26 11.08
C PHE A 188 -0.67 6.42 12.23
N SER A 189 -1.53 5.49 11.84
CA SER A 189 -2.05 4.45 12.73
C SER A 189 -1.48 3.10 12.35
N VAL A 190 -1.31 2.21 13.33
CA VAL A 190 -0.93 0.81 13.10
C VAL A 190 -2.04 -0.09 13.62
N ILE A 191 -2.55 -0.98 12.76
CA ILE A 191 -3.51 -2.01 13.09
C ILE A 191 -2.73 -3.31 13.29
N LEU A 192 -2.76 -3.81 14.52
CA LEU A 192 -2.01 -4.98 14.98
C LEU A 192 -2.95 -6.09 15.44
N GLU A 193 -2.42 -7.30 15.44
CA GLU A 193 -3.08 -8.47 15.98
C GLU A 193 -3.19 -8.34 17.50
N LYS A 194 -4.41 -8.51 18.02
CA LYS A 194 -4.68 -8.53 19.47
C LYS A 194 -4.03 -9.73 20.15
#